data_AF-A0A3P6B786-F1
#
_entry.id   AF-A0A3P6B786-F1
#
_cell.length_a   1.000
_cell.length_b   1.000
_cell.length_c   1.000
_cell.angle_alpha   90.00
_cell.angle_beta   90.00
_cell.angle_gamma   90.00
#
_symmetry.space_group_name_H-M   'P 1'
#
loop_
_entity.id
_entity.type
_entity.pdbx_description
1 polymer ?
#
loop_
_entity_poly.entity_id
_entity_poly.type
_entity_poly.pdbx_seq_one_letter_code
_entity_poly.pdbx_strand_id
1 'polypeptide(L)'
;MQNGSERLCMTASLEQFVEAVKKTVLANDKKVPPLGKGALYIRPLLLGSGAILGVASAPEYTFLIYVSPVGDYRKVSLNMKVDHNYHLAHSGGAGGVKSCTNCSPIVKSLVEARSSGFSDVLFLDAVTGRNIKEASTL
;
A
#
# COMPACT_ATOMS: atom_id res chain seq x y z
N MET A 1 3.24 10.30 -0.11
CA MET A 1 3.79 10.03 -1.46
C MET A 1 5.19 10.60 -1.63
N GLN A 2 5.47 11.85 -1.24
CA GLN A 2 6.80 12.47 -1.33
C GLN A 2 7.92 11.61 -0.71
N ASN A 3 7.83 11.24 0.57
CA ASN A 3 8.84 10.39 1.24
C ASN A 3 9.09 9.06 0.51
N GLY A 4 8.02 8.44 -0.03
CA GLY A 4 8.14 7.22 -0.82
C GLY A 4 8.81 7.44 -2.17
N SER A 5 8.52 8.57 -2.81
CA SER A 5 9.11 8.94 -4.09
C SER A 5 10.61 9.19 -3.91
N GLU A 6 10.99 9.95 -2.88
CA GLU A 6 12.39 10.22 -2.54
C GLU A 6 13.16 8.91 -2.25
N ARG A 7 12.59 8.02 -1.43
CA ARG A 7 13.21 6.72 -1.10
C ARG A 7 13.44 5.83 -2.33
N LEU A 8 12.57 5.96 -3.34
CA LEU A 8 12.61 5.23 -4.61
C LEU A 8 13.26 6.03 -5.75
N CYS A 9 13.91 7.15 -5.44
CA CYS A 9 14.61 8.01 -6.40
C CYS A 9 13.70 8.55 -7.52
N MET A 10 12.47 8.94 -7.18
CA MET A 10 11.44 9.54 -8.03
C MET A 10 11.06 10.94 -7.54
N THR A 11 10.45 11.74 -8.42
CA THR A 11 9.97 13.09 -8.08
C THR A 11 8.45 13.13 -7.94
N ALA A 12 7.95 13.80 -6.90
CA ALA A 12 6.52 14.02 -6.68
C ALA A 12 6.22 15.46 -6.24
N SER A 13 5.31 16.14 -6.94
CA SER A 13 4.81 17.46 -6.58
C SER A 13 3.55 17.37 -5.72
N LEU A 14 3.57 18.03 -4.56
CA LEU A 14 2.39 18.11 -3.68
C LEU A 14 1.23 18.85 -4.35
N GLU A 15 1.52 19.92 -5.09
CA GLU A 15 0.52 20.72 -5.79
C GLU A 15 -0.17 19.89 -6.88
N GLN A 16 0.61 19.23 -7.75
CA GLN A 16 0.06 18.36 -8.79
C GLN A 16 -0.75 17.21 -8.19
N PHE A 17 -0.29 16.65 -7.06
CA PHE A 17 -1.02 15.60 -6.35
C PHE A 17 -2.40 16.09 -5.88
N VAL A 18 -2.46 17.22 -5.16
CA VAL A 18 -3.71 17.76 -4.62
C VAL A 18 -4.69 18.12 -5.74
N GLU A 19 -4.20 18.78 -6.80
CA GLU A 19 -5.04 19.15 -7.94
C GLU A 19 -5.55 17.94 -8.71
N ALA A 20 -4.71 16.92 -8.94
CA ALA A 20 -5.14 15.68 -9.59
C ALA A 20 -6.18 14.92 -8.76
N VAL A 21 -6.02 14.87 -7.42
CA VAL A 21 -7.01 14.26 -6.52
C VAL A 21 -8.37 14.96 -6.67
N LYS A 22 -8.40 16.28 -6.57
CA LYS A 22 -9.64 17.06 -6.72
C LYS A 22 -10.30 16.81 -8.07
N LYS A 23 -9.54 16.92 -9.16
CA LYS A 23 -10.05 16.68 -10.53
C LYS A 23 -10.60 15.27 -10.69
N THR A 24 -9.93 14.27 -10.13
CA THR A 24 -10.36 12.87 -10.20
C THR A 24 -11.68 12.67 -9.44
N VAL A 25 -11.82 13.22 -8.24
CA VAL A 25 -13.05 13.12 -7.45
C VAL A 25 -14.21 13.82 -8.16
N LEU A 26 -14.01 15.05 -8.65
CA LEU A 26 -15.04 15.81 -9.37
C LEU A 26 -15.50 15.09 -10.65
N ALA A 27 -14.56 14.50 -11.40
CA ALA A 27 -14.89 13.72 -12.59
C ALA A 27 -15.68 12.43 -12.28
N ASN A 28 -15.67 11.97 -11.02
CA ASN A 28 -16.29 10.72 -10.57
C ASN A 28 -17.34 10.96 -9.47
N ASP A 29 -17.92 12.16 -9.36
CA ASP A 29 -18.89 12.51 -8.30
C ASP A 29 -20.06 11.52 -8.20
N LYS A 30 -20.58 11.05 -9.35
CA LYS A 30 -21.66 10.05 -9.41
C LYS A 30 -21.29 8.68 -8.80
N LYS A 31 -20.00 8.41 -8.55
CA LYS A 31 -19.49 7.18 -7.93
C LYS A 31 -19.36 7.33 -6.41
N VAL A 32 -19.52 8.53 -5.85
CA VAL A 32 -19.45 8.75 -4.41
C VAL A 32 -20.64 8.08 -3.73
N PRO A 33 -20.42 7.15 -2.78
CA PRO A 33 -21.53 6.53 -2.06
C PRO A 33 -22.34 7.56 -1.27
N PRO A 34 -23.66 7.38 -1.13
CA PRO A 34 -24.48 8.21 -0.26
C PRO A 34 -23.97 8.23 1.19
N LEU A 35 -24.33 9.27 1.93
CA LEU A 35 -23.96 9.43 3.33
C LEU A 35 -24.31 8.15 4.13
N GLY A 36 -23.31 7.61 4.84
CA GLY A 36 -23.47 6.41 5.67
C GLY A 36 -23.51 5.08 4.89
N LYS A 37 -23.30 5.08 3.57
CA LYS A 37 -23.26 3.85 2.74
C LYS A 37 -21.86 3.46 2.26
N GLY A 38 -20.83 4.24 2.60
CA GLY A 38 -19.46 3.95 2.22
C GLY A 38 -18.65 5.22 1.98
N ALA A 39 -17.56 5.07 1.24
CA ALA A 39 -16.70 6.15 0.82
C ALA A 39 -16.18 5.94 -0.61
N LEU A 40 -15.71 7.02 -1.24
CA LEU A 40 -14.95 6.91 -2.48
C LEU A 40 -13.47 6.71 -2.13
N TYR A 41 -12.96 5.50 -2.34
CA TYR A 41 -11.54 5.21 -2.16
C TYR A 41 -10.74 5.81 -3.30
N ILE A 42 -9.67 6.54 -2.97
CA ILE A 42 -8.78 7.20 -3.93
C ILE A 42 -7.43 6.50 -3.88
N ARG A 43 -6.94 6.03 -5.04
CA ARG A 43 -5.63 5.37 -5.17
C ARG A 43 -4.71 6.15 -6.11
N PRO A 44 -3.86 7.02 -5.56
CA PRO A 44 -2.74 7.60 -6.29
C PRO A 44 -1.61 6.58 -6.44
N LEU A 45 -1.00 6.51 -7.62
CA LEU A 45 0.17 5.69 -7.93
C LEU A 45 1.21 6.54 -8.67
N LEU A 46 2.48 6.33 -8.34
CA LEU A 46 3.61 6.88 -9.08
C LEU A 46 4.47 5.70 -9.55
N LEU A 47 4.62 5.54 -10.86
CA LEU A 47 5.26 4.39 -11.50
C LEU A 47 6.47 4.86 -12.30
N GLY A 48 7.60 4.17 -12.18
CA GLY A 48 8.75 4.34 -13.09
C GLY A 48 8.55 3.56 -14.37
N SER A 49 8.81 4.18 -15.51
CA SER A 49 8.68 3.60 -16.85
C SER A 49 9.80 4.07 -17.79
N GLY A 50 9.84 3.51 -19.00
CA GLY A 50 10.75 3.91 -20.07
C GLY A 50 11.84 2.89 -20.38
N ALA A 51 12.59 3.13 -21.46
CA ALA A 51 13.52 2.17 -22.03
C ALA A 51 14.86 2.13 -21.26
N ILE A 52 14.92 1.33 -20.20
CA ILE A 52 16.15 1.07 -19.44
C ILE A 52 16.20 -0.39 -18.96
N LEU A 53 17.34 -1.06 -19.14
CA LEU A 53 17.59 -2.41 -18.63
C LEU A 53 18.52 -2.44 -17.40
N GLY A 54 19.32 -1.39 -17.23
CA GLY A 54 20.24 -1.26 -16.09
C GLY A 54 19.54 -0.89 -14.79
N VAL A 55 20.20 -1.14 -13.65
CA VAL A 55 19.71 -0.75 -12.32
C VAL A 55 19.98 0.74 -12.11
N ALA A 56 18.99 1.58 -12.41
CA ALA A 56 19.02 3.02 -12.20
C ALA A 56 17.59 3.57 -12.02
N SER A 57 17.47 4.85 -11.64
CA SER A 57 16.19 5.55 -11.68
C SER A 57 15.56 5.48 -13.07
N ALA A 58 14.25 5.33 -13.12
CA ALA A 58 13.54 5.29 -14.39
C ALA A 58 13.67 6.63 -15.14
N PRO A 59 13.82 6.61 -16.47
CA PRO A 59 13.91 7.84 -17.27
C PRO A 59 12.58 8.59 -17.33
N GLU A 60 11.46 7.91 -17.11
CA GLU A 60 10.12 8.47 -17.14
C GLU A 60 9.30 8.03 -15.92
N TYR A 61 8.33 8.86 -15.54
CA TYR A 61 7.40 8.56 -14.46
C TYR A 61 5.95 8.79 -14.90
N THR A 62 5.09 7.84 -14.56
CA THR A 62 3.64 7.97 -14.73
C THR A 62 2.99 8.20 -13.37
N PHE A 63 2.38 9.37 -13.19
CA PHE A 63 1.48 9.64 -12.08
C PHE A 63 0.05 9.42 -12.51
N LEU A 64 -0.67 8.54 -11.80
CA LEU A 64 -2.05 8.23 -12.09
C LEU A 64 -2.88 8.13 -10.81
N ILE A 65 -4.16 8.46 -10.91
CA ILE A 65 -5.13 8.31 -9.82
C ILE A 65 -6.34 7.60 -10.38
N TYR A 66 -6.79 6.57 -9.67
CA TYR A 66 -8.10 5.97 -9.91
C TYR A 66 -8.91 5.96 -8.61
N VAL A 67 -10.22 5.77 -8.75
CA VAL A 67 -11.15 5.72 -7.64
C VAL A 67 -12.01 4.48 -7.68
N SER A 68 -12.46 4.02 -6.52
CA SER A 68 -13.42 2.94 -6.39
C SER A 68 -14.38 3.23 -5.23
N PRO A 69 -15.71 3.12 -5.41
CA PRO A 69 -16.60 3.11 -4.26
C PRO A 69 -16.26 1.91 -3.37
N VAL A 70 -16.24 2.12 -2.06
CA VAL A 70 -16.03 1.08 -1.06
C VAL A 70 -17.12 1.18 0.00
N GLY A 71 -17.59 0.01 0.45
CA GLY A 71 -18.56 -0.07 1.55
C GLY A 71 -17.91 0.20 2.91
N ASP A 72 -18.73 0.10 3.95
CA ASP A 72 -18.25 0.21 5.33
C ASP A 72 -17.48 -1.07 5.72
N TYR A 73 -16.20 -0.93 6.08
CA TYR A 73 -15.34 -2.03 6.56
C TYR A 73 -15.61 -2.35 8.05
N ARG A 74 -16.88 -2.28 8.50
CA ARG A 74 -17.22 -2.48 9.91
C ARG A 74 -17.21 -3.96 10.30
N LYS A 75 -16.35 -4.25 11.29
CA LYS A 75 -16.40 -5.37 12.24
C LYS A 75 -16.56 -6.76 11.63
N VAL A 76 -15.50 -7.21 10.97
CA VAL A 76 -15.21 -8.66 10.93
C VAL A 76 -14.36 -8.97 12.17
N SER A 77 -14.67 -10.05 12.89
CA SER A 77 -13.81 -10.52 13.97
C SER A 77 -12.44 -10.87 13.39
N LEU A 78 -11.41 -10.11 13.75
CA LEU A 78 -10.05 -10.38 13.31
C LEU A 78 -9.40 -11.42 14.22
N ASN A 79 -8.99 -12.54 13.65
CA ASN A 79 -8.03 -13.46 14.25
C ASN A 79 -6.74 -13.45 13.41
N MET A 80 -5.59 -13.35 14.07
CA MET A 80 -4.31 -13.17 13.40
C MET A 80 -3.35 -14.31 13.72
N LYS A 81 -2.60 -14.75 12.72
CA LYS A 81 -1.49 -15.69 12.89
C LYS A 81 -0.19 -14.90 13.01
N VAL A 82 0.59 -15.17 14.05
CA VAL A 82 1.95 -14.62 14.14
C VAL A 82 2.85 -15.33 13.14
N ASP A 83 3.53 -14.57 12.29
CA ASP A 83 4.52 -15.11 11.37
C ASP A 83 5.93 -15.02 11.97
N HIS A 84 6.54 -16.18 12.19
CA HIS A 84 7.90 -16.33 12.70
C HIS A 84 8.94 -16.57 11.60
N ASN A 85 8.50 -16.86 10.37
CA ASN A 85 9.36 -17.24 9.26
C ASN A 85 9.65 -16.08 8.32
N TYR A 86 8.70 -15.16 8.17
CA TYR A 86 8.81 -14.01 7.28
C TYR A 86 8.71 -12.69 8.03
N HIS A 87 9.43 -11.69 7.51
CA HIS A 87 9.42 -10.33 8.04
C HIS A 87 8.97 -9.35 6.95
N LEU A 88 8.06 -8.45 7.32
CA LEU A 88 7.50 -7.45 6.40
C LEU A 88 8.52 -6.37 6.02
N ALA A 89 9.37 -5.98 6.97
CA ALA A 89 10.40 -4.97 6.76
C ALA A 89 11.55 -5.12 7.76
N HIS A 90 12.75 -4.77 7.29
CA HIS A 90 13.98 -4.71 8.08
C HIS A 90 14.56 -3.30 8.08
N SER A 91 15.47 -3.02 9.03
CA SER A 91 16.18 -1.74 9.09
C SER A 91 16.94 -1.49 7.78
N GLY A 92 16.95 -0.23 7.34
CA GLY A 92 17.54 0.17 6.04
C GLY A 92 16.74 -0.24 4.79
N GLY A 93 15.69 -1.07 4.93
CA GLY A 93 14.83 -1.48 3.82
C GLY A 93 13.88 -0.37 3.33
N ALA A 94 12.84 -0.78 2.60
CA ALA A 94 11.79 0.12 2.10
C ALA A 94 10.54 0.15 3.00
N GLY A 95 10.57 -0.48 4.17
CA GLY A 95 9.41 -0.60 5.06
C GLY A 95 8.83 0.71 5.59
N GLY A 96 9.63 1.78 5.63
CA GLY A 96 9.18 3.12 6.05
C GLY A 96 8.37 3.87 4.98
N VAL A 97 8.18 3.30 3.79
CA VAL A 97 7.45 3.93 2.68
C VAL A 97 6.45 2.98 2.04
N LYS A 98 5.38 3.51 1.45
CA LYS A 98 4.39 2.70 0.73
C LYS A 98 4.92 2.31 -0.66
N SER A 99 5.65 1.21 -0.73
CA SER A 99 6.23 0.66 -1.96
C SER A 99 5.65 -0.72 -2.28
N CYS A 100 5.56 -1.05 -3.58
CA CYS A 100 5.16 -2.38 -4.04
C CYS A 100 6.12 -3.48 -3.53
N THR A 101 7.39 -3.13 -3.28
CA THR A 101 8.41 -4.03 -2.71
C THR A 101 8.02 -4.61 -1.36
N ASN A 102 7.13 -3.94 -0.62
CA ASN A 102 6.71 -4.38 0.72
C ASN A 102 5.43 -5.24 0.66
N CYS A 103 4.65 -5.15 -0.42
CA CYS A 103 3.36 -5.85 -0.54
C CYS A 103 3.51 -7.26 -1.13
N SER A 104 4.48 -7.50 -2.01
CA SER A 104 4.66 -8.84 -2.61
C SER A 104 5.11 -9.91 -1.60
N PRO A 105 6.05 -9.64 -0.67
CA PRO A 105 6.56 -10.66 0.25
C PRO A 105 5.49 -11.20 1.21
N ILE A 106 4.49 -10.40 1.57
CA ILE A 106 3.48 -10.77 2.57
C ILE A 106 2.41 -11.75 2.04
N VAL A 107 2.29 -11.88 0.72
CA VAL A 107 1.19 -12.64 0.08
C VAL A 107 1.23 -14.11 0.47
N LYS A 108 2.43 -14.71 0.53
CA LYS A 108 2.58 -16.12 0.91
C LYS A 108 2.09 -16.36 2.35
N SER A 109 2.58 -15.57 3.29
CA SER A 109 2.17 -15.64 4.71
C SER A 109 0.66 -15.48 4.86
N LEU A 110 0.07 -14.54 4.12
CA LEU A 110 -1.37 -14.28 4.16
C LEU A 110 -2.19 -15.46 3.63
N VAL A 111 -1.74 -16.08 2.52
CA VAL A 111 -2.37 -17.30 1.97
C VAL A 111 -2.28 -18.45 2.98
N GLU A 112 -1.12 -18.65 3.60
CA GLU A 112 -0.93 -19.71 4.60
C GLU A 112 -1.78 -19.47 5.85
N ALA A 113 -1.85 -18.24 6.36
CA ALA A 113 -2.68 -17.90 7.51
C ALA A 113 -4.17 -18.12 7.22
N ARG A 114 -4.64 -17.68 6.04
CA ARG A 114 -6.02 -17.93 5.59
C ARG A 114 -6.33 -19.42 5.44
N SER A 115 -5.40 -20.21 4.90
CA SER A 115 -5.56 -21.66 4.81
C SER A 115 -5.63 -22.35 6.19
N SER A 116 -5.09 -21.71 7.23
CA SER A 116 -5.12 -22.17 8.62
C SER A 116 -6.31 -21.60 9.42
N GLY A 117 -7.26 -20.90 8.79
CA GLY A 117 -8.44 -20.33 9.45
C GLY A 117 -8.24 -18.97 10.12
N PHE A 118 -7.14 -18.27 9.83
CA PHE A 118 -6.88 -16.91 10.31
C PHE A 118 -7.24 -15.85 9.26
N SER A 119 -7.75 -14.71 9.71
CA SER A 119 -8.17 -13.60 8.85
C SER A 119 -7.00 -12.75 8.34
N ASP A 120 -5.92 -12.66 9.13
CA ASP A 120 -4.73 -11.87 8.82
C ASP A 120 -3.46 -12.44 9.47
N VAL A 121 -2.32 -11.81 9.18
CA VAL A 121 -0.99 -12.11 9.69
C VAL A 121 -0.48 -10.96 10.54
N LEU A 122 0.13 -11.29 11.67
CA LEU A 122 0.87 -10.36 12.50
C LEU A 122 2.38 -10.60 12.30
N PHE A 123 3.08 -9.59 11.79
CA PHE A 123 4.52 -9.67 11.56
C PHE A 123 5.32 -9.17 12.76
N LEU A 124 6.42 -9.86 13.04
CA LEU A 124 7.38 -9.47 14.05
C LEU A 124 8.54 -8.68 13.45
N ASP A 125 9.22 -7.91 14.30
CA ASP A 125 10.41 -7.19 13.92
C ASP A 125 11.52 -8.12 13.43
N ALA A 126 12.24 -7.70 12.38
CA ALA A 126 13.29 -8.51 11.77
C ALA A 126 14.58 -8.60 12.60
N VAL A 127 14.73 -7.82 13.68
CA VAL A 127 15.98 -7.76 14.46
C VAL A 127 15.98 -8.83 15.55
N THR A 128 14.88 -8.92 16.29
CA THR A 128 14.74 -9.81 17.45
C THR A 128 13.74 -10.93 17.21
N GLY A 129 12.81 -10.76 16.27
CA GLY A 129 11.73 -11.72 16.01
C GLY A 129 10.78 -11.89 17.21
N ARG A 130 10.67 -10.87 18.06
CA ARG A 130 9.90 -10.92 19.32
C ARG A 130 8.93 -9.77 19.50
N ASN A 131 9.23 -8.61 18.91
CA ASN A 131 8.38 -7.43 19.03
C ASN A 131 7.38 -7.39 17.88
N ILE A 132 6.13 -7.10 18.21
CA ILE A 132 5.08 -6.88 17.22
C ILE A 132 5.44 -5.66 16.38
N LYS A 133 5.31 -5.78 15.06
CA LYS A 133 5.58 -4.70 14.11
C LYS A 133 4.31 -4.18 13.44
N GLU A 134 3.64 -5.03 12.67
CA GLU A 134 2.51 -4.61 11.82
C GLU A 134 1.62 -5.82 11.50
N ALA A 135 0.34 -5.58 11.25
CA ALA A 135 -0.56 -6.57 10.65
C ALA A 135 -0.59 -6.38 9.12
N SER A 136 -0.81 -7.44 8.34
CA SER A 136 -0.56 -7.38 6.89
C SER A 136 -1.49 -6.43 6.11
N THR A 137 -2.72 -6.21 6.59
CA THR A 137 -3.73 -5.41 5.89
C THR A 137 -4.18 -4.13 6.60
N LEU A 138 -3.59 -3.79 7.74
CA LEU A 138 -3.97 -2.64 8.58
C LEU A 138 -2.98 -1.48 8.47
#